data_AF-A0A0N0CXP8-F1
#
_entry.id   AF-A0A0N0CXP8-F1
#
_cell.length_a   1.000
_cell.length_b   1.000
_cell.length_c   1.000
_cell.angle_alpha   90.00
_cell.angle_beta   90.00
_cell.angle_gamma   90.00
#
_symmetry.space_group_name_H-M   'P 1'
#
loop_
_entity.id
_entity.type
_entity.pdbx_description
1 polymer ?
#
loop_
_entity_poly.entity_id
_entity_poly.type
_entity_poly.pdbx_seq_one_letter_code
_entity_poly.pdbx_strand_id
1 'polypeptide(L)'
;MIACAKKIFFLLFISCSSLAQTPQQYFGEKYKTALSFVKTYKNLFVKYLGKENSPKAIAIIFPEILRYNTLSNEAELQLLKSLYIRFGKKYADFSIGYFQMKPSFIETLENILGKSVMDTPENREKRLLKMMDVEGQILYLKDYWKIMHSKYPDIHKENNASQVRFLASAYNYGFLASETKILNWSKEKAFPSGKNSSVRFSYADIAEDFYLKEIPKIFR
;
A
#
# COMPACT_ATOMS: atom_id res chain seq x y z
N MET A 1 52.05 0.72 56.13
CA MET A 1 51.19 1.46 55.18
C MET A 1 51.60 1.08 53.77
N ILE A 2 50.85 0.22 53.09
CA ILE A 2 51.02 -0.03 51.65
C ILE A 2 49.63 0.08 51.02
N ALA A 3 49.51 1.03 50.09
CA ALA A 3 48.27 1.51 49.52
C ALA A 3 47.65 0.51 48.54
N CYS A 4 46.33 0.41 48.62
CA CYS A 4 45.44 -0.32 47.76
C CYS A 4 45.31 0.41 46.40
N ALA A 5 45.58 -0.26 45.29
CA ALA A 5 45.29 0.25 43.95
C ALA A 5 44.32 -0.72 43.24
N LYS A 6 43.01 -0.48 43.43
CA LYS A 6 41.97 -1.14 42.63
C LYS A 6 42.01 -0.55 41.21
N LYS A 7 42.47 -1.32 40.23
CA LYS A 7 42.28 -1.00 38.81
C LYS A 7 40.81 -1.22 38.47
N ILE A 8 40.06 -0.12 38.32
CA ILE A 8 38.71 -0.13 37.78
C ILE A 8 38.83 -0.19 36.26
N PHE A 9 38.40 -1.30 35.67
CA PHE A 9 38.32 -1.47 34.22
C PHE A 9 36.98 -0.91 33.75
N PHE A 10 36.99 0.25 33.10
CA PHE A 10 35.79 0.88 32.55
C PHE A 10 35.50 0.24 31.18
N LEU A 11 34.61 -0.76 31.16
CA LEU A 11 34.07 -1.32 29.92
C LEU A 11 33.12 -0.30 29.29
N LEU A 12 33.62 0.47 28.31
CA LEU A 12 32.80 1.25 27.40
C LEU A 12 31.92 0.28 26.58
N PHE A 13 30.67 0.13 27.00
CA PHE A 13 29.61 -0.41 26.14
C PHE A 13 29.37 0.61 25.02
N ILE A 14 30.09 0.48 23.91
CA ILE A 14 29.71 1.11 22.65
C ILE A 14 28.47 0.35 22.17
N SER A 15 27.29 0.82 22.56
CA SER A 15 26.04 0.39 21.97
C SER A 15 26.07 0.77 20.50
N CYS A 16 26.47 -0.17 19.65
CA CYS A 16 26.40 -0.05 18.21
C CYS A 16 24.91 -0.11 17.83
N SER A 17 24.22 1.03 17.94
CA SER A 17 22.88 1.19 17.40
C SER A 17 22.99 1.02 15.89
N SER A 18 22.64 -0.16 15.36
CA SER A 18 22.49 -0.32 13.92
C SER A 18 21.45 0.71 13.47
N LEU A 19 21.88 1.75 12.75
CA LEU A 19 20.97 2.72 12.15
C LEU A 19 19.91 1.95 11.35
N ALA A 20 18.64 2.11 11.73
CA ALA A 20 17.56 1.48 11.02
C ALA A 20 17.56 2.02 9.57
N GLN A 21 17.74 1.13 8.60
CA GLN A 21 17.74 1.47 7.19
C GLN A 21 16.38 2.08 6.79
N THR A 22 16.38 3.18 6.04
CA THR A 22 15.13 3.80 5.55
C THR A 22 14.49 2.96 4.44
N PRO A 23 13.18 3.10 4.16
CA PRO A 23 12.56 2.45 3.00
C PRO A 23 13.30 2.76 1.70
N GLN A 24 13.67 4.02 1.47
CA GLN A 24 14.44 4.42 0.29
C GLN A 24 15.77 3.66 0.16
N GLN A 25 16.52 3.53 1.26
CA GLN A 25 17.80 2.80 1.27
C GLN A 25 17.60 1.30 1.06
N TYR A 26 16.55 0.71 1.63
CA TYR A 26 16.27 -0.72 1.53
C TYR A 26 15.84 -1.13 0.11
N PHE A 27 14.95 -0.35 -0.51
CA PHE A 27 14.39 -0.69 -1.82
C PHE A 27 15.23 -0.18 -3.01
N GLY A 28 16.15 0.76 -2.79
CA GLY A 28 17.14 1.20 -3.78
C GLY A 28 16.51 1.61 -5.11
N GLU A 29 16.90 0.95 -6.20
CA GLU A 29 16.38 1.22 -7.54
C GLU A 29 14.85 1.07 -7.65
N LYS A 30 14.24 0.11 -6.95
CA LYS A 30 12.77 -0.04 -6.95
C LYS A 30 12.08 1.21 -6.42
N TYR A 31 12.68 1.87 -5.44
CA TYR A 31 12.16 3.13 -4.91
C TYR A 31 12.21 4.23 -5.98
N LYS A 32 13.32 4.34 -6.73
CA LYS A 32 13.43 5.32 -7.84
C LYS A 32 12.40 5.04 -8.95
N THR A 33 12.20 3.78 -9.31
CA THR A 33 11.17 3.38 -10.29
C THR A 33 9.77 3.76 -9.79
N ALA A 34 9.45 3.51 -8.52
CA ALA A 34 8.18 3.90 -7.93
C ALA A 34 7.97 5.42 -7.92
N LEU A 35 9.03 6.21 -7.62
CA LEU A 35 8.96 7.66 -7.73
C LEU A 35 8.70 8.14 -9.17
N SER A 36 9.31 7.49 -10.15
CA SER A 36 9.07 7.79 -11.57
C SER A 36 7.62 7.55 -11.94
N PHE A 37 7.05 6.40 -11.54
CA PHE A 37 5.63 6.10 -11.71
C PHE A 37 4.74 7.21 -11.14
N VAL A 38 4.99 7.61 -9.88
CA VAL A 38 4.19 8.66 -9.22
C VAL A 38 4.26 9.98 -10.00
N LYS A 39 5.44 10.39 -10.45
CA LYS A 39 5.61 11.63 -11.23
C LYS A 39 4.85 11.56 -12.56
N THR A 40 4.93 10.44 -13.26
CA THR A 40 4.24 10.21 -14.54
C THR A 40 2.73 10.30 -14.39
N TYR A 41 2.15 9.68 -13.37
CA TYR A 41 0.69 9.59 -13.22
C TYR A 41 0.08 10.62 -12.27
N LYS A 42 0.88 11.52 -11.67
CA LYS A 42 0.43 12.54 -10.70
C LYS A 42 -0.82 13.29 -11.17
N ASN A 43 -0.82 13.75 -12.42
CA ASN A 43 -1.93 14.54 -12.96
C ASN A 43 -3.21 13.72 -13.10
N LEU A 44 -3.11 12.42 -13.28
CA LEU A 44 -4.26 11.52 -13.34
C LEU A 44 -4.90 11.34 -11.97
N PHE A 45 -4.11 11.22 -10.91
CA PHE A 45 -4.62 11.27 -9.54
C PHE A 45 -5.33 12.60 -9.28
N VAL A 46 -4.69 13.74 -9.64
CA VAL A 46 -5.30 15.07 -9.45
C VAL A 46 -6.61 15.22 -10.20
N LYS A 47 -6.69 14.71 -11.44
CA LYS A 47 -7.93 14.70 -12.24
C LYS A 47 -9.09 14.01 -11.51
N TYR A 48 -8.85 12.87 -10.86
CA TYR A 48 -9.93 12.04 -10.30
C TYR A 48 -10.20 12.24 -8.81
N LEU A 49 -9.16 12.55 -8.03
CA LEU A 49 -9.22 12.68 -6.57
C LEU A 49 -9.10 14.13 -6.10
N GLY A 50 -8.68 15.05 -6.97
CA GLY A 50 -8.41 16.44 -6.62
C GLY A 50 -7.04 16.64 -5.97
N LYS A 51 -6.54 17.89 -5.98
CA LYS A 51 -5.20 18.23 -5.45
C LYS A 51 -5.04 17.90 -3.96
N GLU A 52 -6.11 18.01 -3.18
CA GLU A 52 -6.08 17.76 -1.74
C GLU A 52 -5.96 16.27 -1.39
N ASN A 53 -6.71 15.39 -2.05
CA ASN A 53 -6.73 13.97 -1.71
C ASN A 53 -5.63 13.16 -2.41
N SER A 54 -5.16 13.62 -3.59
CA SER A 54 -4.17 12.90 -4.39
C SER A 54 -2.90 12.53 -3.61
N PRO A 55 -2.28 13.45 -2.83
CA PRO A 55 -1.15 13.13 -1.96
C PRO A 55 -1.33 11.89 -1.09
N LYS A 56 -2.45 11.82 -0.36
CA LYS A 56 -2.77 10.72 0.55
C LYS A 56 -3.10 9.44 -0.22
N ALA A 57 -3.88 9.54 -1.28
CA ALA A 57 -4.24 8.41 -2.13
C ALA A 57 -3.01 7.73 -2.73
N ILE A 58 -2.06 8.51 -3.25
CA ILE A 58 -0.80 7.97 -3.78
C ILE A 58 0.00 7.29 -2.68
N ALA A 59 0.11 7.91 -1.50
CA ALA A 59 0.85 7.32 -0.38
C ALA A 59 0.28 5.98 0.07
N ILE A 60 -1.05 5.82 0.08
CA ILE A 60 -1.74 4.58 0.43
C ILE A 60 -1.27 3.41 -0.46
N ILE A 61 -1.13 3.64 -1.77
CA ILE A 61 -0.77 2.57 -2.74
C ILE A 61 0.73 2.50 -3.04
N PHE A 62 1.54 3.42 -2.52
CA PHE A 62 2.98 3.48 -2.81
C PHE A 62 3.72 2.19 -2.47
N PRO A 63 3.42 1.48 -1.36
CA PRO A 63 4.05 0.18 -1.11
C PRO A 63 3.77 -0.86 -2.19
N GLU A 64 2.60 -0.85 -2.86
CA GLU A 64 2.33 -1.77 -3.99
C GLU A 64 3.19 -1.43 -5.21
N ILE A 65 3.27 -0.14 -5.57
CA ILE A 65 4.12 0.32 -6.67
C ILE A 65 5.58 -0.10 -6.41
N LEU A 66 6.03 0.02 -5.16
CA LEU A 66 7.38 -0.33 -4.74
C LEU A 66 7.72 -1.82 -4.93
N ARG A 67 6.71 -2.70 -4.79
CA ARG A 67 6.84 -4.14 -4.98
C ARG A 67 6.59 -4.59 -6.41
N TYR A 68 6.01 -3.74 -7.25
CA TYR A 68 5.60 -4.10 -8.61
C TYR A 68 6.74 -4.72 -9.41
N ASN A 69 6.43 -5.85 -10.06
CA ASN A 69 7.34 -6.55 -10.95
C ASN A 69 6.58 -6.88 -12.23
N THR A 70 7.04 -6.35 -13.37
CA THR A 70 6.36 -6.49 -14.66
C THR A 70 6.19 -7.95 -15.09
N LEU A 71 7.24 -8.79 -14.94
CA LEU A 71 7.20 -10.18 -15.38
C LEU A 71 6.23 -11.02 -14.54
N SER A 72 6.27 -10.88 -13.22
CA SER A 72 5.31 -11.55 -12.32
C SER A 72 3.88 -11.14 -12.66
N ASN A 73 3.66 -9.83 -12.85
CA ASN A 73 2.36 -9.29 -13.15
C ASN A 73 1.80 -9.75 -14.50
N GLU A 74 2.63 -9.92 -15.53
CA GLU A 74 2.20 -10.45 -16.82
C GLU A 74 1.76 -11.92 -16.72
N ALA A 75 2.51 -12.75 -15.99
CA ALA A 75 2.16 -14.15 -15.75
C ALA A 75 0.87 -14.27 -14.93
N GLU A 76 0.76 -13.52 -13.84
CA GLU A 76 -0.46 -13.38 -13.04
C GLU A 76 -1.63 -12.98 -13.94
N LEU A 77 -1.49 -11.92 -14.74
CA LEU A 77 -2.57 -11.46 -15.59
C LEU A 77 -3.09 -12.53 -16.56
N GLN A 78 -2.22 -13.29 -17.21
CA GLN A 78 -2.65 -14.34 -18.15
C GLN A 78 -3.43 -15.44 -17.43
N LEU A 79 -2.96 -15.86 -16.26
CA LEU A 79 -3.68 -16.80 -15.41
C LEU A 79 -5.04 -16.22 -15.00
N LEU A 80 -5.12 -14.92 -14.69
CA LEU A 80 -6.36 -14.30 -14.22
C LEU A 80 -7.36 -14.25 -15.35
N LYS A 81 -6.94 -13.83 -16.54
CA LYS A 81 -7.79 -13.82 -17.75
C LYS A 81 -8.39 -15.20 -18.00
N SER A 82 -7.58 -16.25 -17.94
CA SER A 82 -8.06 -17.61 -18.22
C SER A 82 -9.07 -18.13 -17.20
N LEU A 83 -8.88 -17.83 -15.91
CA LEU A 83 -9.69 -18.39 -14.83
C LEU A 83 -10.81 -17.47 -14.36
N TYR A 84 -10.52 -16.19 -14.11
CA TYR A 84 -11.48 -15.23 -13.56
C TYR A 84 -12.63 -14.98 -14.53
N ILE A 85 -12.37 -14.73 -15.81
CA ILE A 85 -13.43 -14.45 -16.79
C ILE A 85 -14.42 -15.62 -16.86
N ARG A 86 -13.90 -16.85 -16.93
CA ARG A 86 -14.70 -18.07 -17.11
C ARG A 86 -15.43 -18.48 -15.83
N PHE A 87 -14.73 -18.50 -14.70
CA PHE A 87 -15.21 -19.16 -13.49
C PHE A 87 -15.46 -18.19 -12.32
N GLY A 88 -15.03 -16.92 -12.44
CA GLY A 88 -15.23 -15.88 -11.43
C GLY A 88 -14.19 -15.91 -10.31
N LYS A 89 -14.30 -14.97 -9.36
CA LYS A 89 -13.31 -14.75 -8.29
C LYS A 89 -13.07 -15.97 -7.40
N LYS A 90 -14.02 -16.90 -7.28
CA LYS A 90 -13.85 -18.13 -6.49
C LYS A 90 -12.69 -19.00 -7.02
N TYR A 91 -12.34 -18.85 -8.30
CA TYR A 91 -11.32 -19.66 -8.96
C TYR A 91 -10.02 -18.88 -9.24
N ALA A 92 -10.08 -17.55 -9.29
CA ALA A 92 -8.88 -16.72 -9.38
C ALA A 92 -9.10 -15.34 -8.74
N ASP A 93 -8.36 -15.09 -7.66
CA ASP A 93 -8.46 -13.88 -6.83
C ASP A 93 -7.10 -13.37 -6.36
N PHE A 94 -6.15 -13.26 -7.28
CA PHE A 94 -4.85 -12.67 -7.00
C PHE A 94 -4.76 -11.24 -7.53
N SER A 95 -3.78 -10.53 -7.01
CA SER A 95 -3.54 -9.12 -7.25
C SER A 95 -2.89 -8.89 -8.61
N ILE A 96 -3.29 -7.83 -9.31
CA ILE A 96 -2.69 -7.41 -10.58
C ILE A 96 -2.52 -5.90 -10.65
N GLY A 97 -1.73 -5.44 -11.62
CA GLY A 97 -1.45 -4.05 -11.90
C GLY A 97 -0.52 -3.41 -10.85
N TYR A 98 -0.26 -2.12 -11.02
CA TYR A 98 0.60 -1.35 -10.12
C TYR A 98 0.02 -1.26 -8.70
N PHE A 99 -1.30 -1.24 -8.57
CA PHE A 99 -1.97 -1.10 -7.27
C PHE A 99 -2.29 -2.47 -6.65
N GLN A 100 -1.95 -3.57 -7.34
CA GLN A 100 -2.07 -4.94 -6.83
C GLN A 100 -3.48 -5.24 -6.28
N MET A 101 -4.51 -4.79 -6.99
CA MET A 101 -5.91 -5.01 -6.61
C MET A 101 -6.38 -6.41 -7.05
N LYS A 102 -7.22 -7.03 -6.22
CA LYS A 102 -7.84 -8.34 -6.48
C LYS A 102 -9.26 -8.19 -7.03
N PRO A 103 -9.76 -9.14 -7.85
CA PRO A 103 -11.17 -9.12 -8.27
C PRO A 103 -12.16 -9.03 -7.11
N SER A 104 -11.95 -9.77 -6.01
CA SER A 104 -12.82 -9.74 -4.84
C SER A 104 -12.86 -8.37 -4.17
N PHE A 105 -11.72 -7.67 -4.11
CA PHE A 105 -11.62 -6.31 -3.59
C PHE A 105 -12.48 -5.37 -4.45
N ILE A 106 -12.31 -5.43 -5.78
CA ILE A 106 -13.06 -4.59 -6.72
C ILE A 106 -14.56 -4.87 -6.66
N GLU A 107 -14.97 -6.13 -6.73
CA GLU A 107 -16.39 -6.50 -6.66
C GLU A 107 -17.02 -6.03 -5.34
N THR A 108 -16.27 -6.05 -4.24
CA THR A 108 -16.73 -5.53 -2.96
C THR A 108 -16.94 -4.01 -3.00
N LEU A 109 -16.02 -3.25 -3.62
CA LEU A 109 -16.19 -1.81 -3.82
C LEU A 109 -17.46 -1.49 -4.64
N GLU A 110 -17.64 -2.21 -5.74
CA GLU A 110 -18.78 -2.04 -6.64
C GLU A 110 -20.10 -2.35 -5.92
N ASN A 111 -20.13 -3.42 -5.12
CA ASN A 111 -21.28 -3.80 -4.30
C ASN A 111 -21.68 -2.74 -3.28
N ILE A 112 -20.71 -2.22 -2.51
CA ILE A 112 -21.00 -1.22 -1.48
C ILE A 112 -21.52 0.08 -2.10
N LEU A 113 -21.03 0.44 -3.29
CA LEU A 113 -21.43 1.68 -3.97
C LEU A 113 -22.64 1.52 -4.90
N GLY A 114 -23.30 0.35 -4.92
CA GLY A 114 -24.43 0.09 -5.79
C GLY A 114 -24.08 0.13 -7.29
N LYS A 115 -22.82 -0.11 -7.64
CA LYS A 115 -22.33 -0.17 -9.02
C LYS A 115 -22.25 -1.60 -9.56
N SER A 116 -22.71 -2.58 -8.78
CA SER A 116 -22.70 -3.98 -9.16
C SER A 116 -23.41 -4.20 -10.47
N VAL A 117 -22.75 -4.92 -11.35
CA VAL A 117 -23.35 -5.46 -12.56
C VAL A 117 -23.55 -6.96 -12.36
N MET A 118 -24.46 -7.56 -13.14
CA MET A 118 -24.64 -9.01 -13.15
C MET A 118 -23.29 -9.71 -13.40
N ASP A 119 -23.04 -10.79 -12.67
CA ASP A 119 -21.77 -11.52 -12.72
C ASP A 119 -21.71 -12.42 -13.96
N THR A 120 -21.44 -11.80 -15.12
CA THR A 120 -21.28 -12.47 -16.42
C THR A 120 -19.82 -12.42 -16.87
N PRO A 121 -19.37 -13.35 -17.73
CA PRO A 121 -18.02 -13.32 -18.30
C PRO A 121 -17.65 -11.97 -18.94
N GLU A 122 -18.58 -11.33 -19.66
CA GLU A 122 -18.36 -10.04 -20.32
C GLU A 122 -18.12 -8.91 -19.30
N ASN A 123 -18.87 -8.92 -18.19
CA ASN A 123 -18.71 -7.93 -17.14
C ASN A 123 -17.42 -8.16 -16.33
N ARG A 124 -17.03 -9.42 -16.11
CA ARG A 124 -15.74 -9.78 -15.51
C ARG A 124 -14.58 -9.33 -16.40
N GLU A 125 -14.68 -9.51 -17.71
CA GLU A 125 -13.68 -9.01 -18.66
C GLU A 125 -13.57 -7.48 -18.62
N LYS A 126 -14.69 -6.74 -18.66
CA LYS A 126 -14.68 -5.27 -18.52
C LYS A 126 -14.04 -4.81 -17.22
N ARG A 127 -14.30 -5.50 -16.11
CA ARG A 127 -13.66 -5.22 -14.81
C ARG A 127 -12.16 -5.46 -14.88
N LEU A 128 -11.75 -6.59 -15.45
CA LEU A 128 -10.35 -6.94 -15.62
C LEU A 128 -9.59 -5.92 -16.47
N LEU A 129 -10.19 -5.44 -17.57
CA LEU A 129 -9.60 -4.39 -18.40
C LEU A 129 -9.38 -3.09 -17.61
N LYS A 130 -10.32 -2.70 -16.74
CA LYS A 130 -10.13 -1.55 -15.83
C LYS A 130 -9.04 -1.80 -14.79
N MET A 131 -8.92 -3.02 -14.26
CA MET A 131 -7.88 -3.38 -13.30
C MET A 131 -6.48 -3.40 -13.93
N MET A 132 -6.37 -3.64 -15.24
CA MET A 132 -5.10 -3.60 -15.97
C MET A 132 -4.61 -2.17 -16.23
N ASP A 133 -5.54 -1.24 -16.40
CA ASP A 133 -5.24 0.14 -16.73
C ASP A 133 -5.02 1.01 -15.47
N VAL A 134 -4.10 1.98 -15.55
CA VAL A 134 -3.76 2.85 -14.41
C VAL A 134 -4.92 3.81 -14.09
N GLU A 135 -5.62 4.32 -15.11
CA GLU A 135 -6.79 5.19 -14.90
C GLU A 135 -7.91 4.41 -14.19
N GLY A 136 -8.19 3.19 -14.64
CA GLY A 136 -9.14 2.29 -13.99
C GLY A 136 -8.77 1.96 -12.53
N GLN A 137 -7.50 1.66 -12.26
CA GLN A 137 -7.01 1.44 -10.89
C GLN A 137 -7.17 2.69 -10.00
N ILE A 138 -6.97 3.90 -10.53
CA ILE A 138 -7.22 5.16 -9.79
C ILE A 138 -8.70 5.34 -9.49
N LEU A 139 -9.60 4.99 -10.41
CA LEU A 139 -11.04 5.04 -10.17
C LEU A 139 -11.47 4.08 -9.05
N TYR A 140 -10.89 2.88 -9.01
CA TYR A 140 -11.15 1.95 -7.90
C TYR A 140 -10.54 2.42 -6.58
N LEU A 141 -9.36 3.06 -6.61
CA LEU A 141 -8.79 3.69 -5.43
C LEU A 141 -9.66 4.85 -4.90
N LYS A 142 -10.30 5.61 -5.79
CA LYS A 142 -11.28 6.64 -5.43
C LYS A 142 -12.54 6.04 -4.79
N ASP A 143 -13.00 4.91 -5.27
CA ASP A 143 -14.13 4.20 -4.67
C ASP A 143 -13.79 3.67 -3.27
N TYR A 144 -12.59 3.09 -3.12
CA TYR A 144 -12.02 2.74 -1.82
C TYR A 144 -11.98 3.95 -0.88
N TRP A 145 -11.45 5.09 -1.34
CA TRP A 145 -11.37 6.32 -0.56
C TRP A 145 -12.74 6.77 -0.04
N LYS A 146 -13.76 6.79 -0.90
CA LYS A 146 -15.13 7.17 -0.53
C LYS A 146 -15.72 6.26 0.55
N ILE A 147 -15.54 4.95 0.39
CA ILE A 147 -16.05 3.97 1.36
C ILE A 147 -15.38 4.16 2.71
N MET A 148 -14.05 4.31 2.73
CA MET A 148 -13.31 4.53 3.98
C MET A 148 -13.73 5.84 4.65
N HIS A 149 -13.99 6.88 3.86
CA HIS A 149 -14.48 8.17 4.37
C HIS A 149 -15.84 8.09 5.04
N SER A 150 -16.75 7.30 4.46
CA SER A 150 -18.04 7.05 5.06
C SER A 150 -17.97 6.12 6.28
N LYS A 151 -17.06 5.14 6.27
CA LYS A 151 -17.00 4.08 7.28
C LYS A 151 -16.26 4.50 8.55
N TYR A 152 -15.25 5.36 8.42
CA TYR A 152 -14.42 5.82 9.55
C TYR A 152 -14.31 7.35 9.55
N PRO A 153 -15.41 8.08 9.81
CA PRO A 153 -15.42 9.54 9.74
C PRO A 153 -14.43 10.18 10.72
N ASP A 154 -14.19 9.55 11.88
CA ASP A 154 -13.26 10.08 12.89
C ASP A 154 -11.81 10.06 12.44
N ILE A 155 -11.42 9.09 11.62
CA ILE A 155 -10.06 9.04 11.06
C ILE A 155 -9.76 10.30 10.24
N HIS A 156 -10.77 10.93 9.62
CA HIS A 156 -10.56 12.15 8.84
C HIS A 156 -10.33 13.40 9.67
N LYS A 157 -10.57 13.34 10.97
CA LYS A 157 -10.24 14.39 11.93
C LYS A 157 -8.80 14.29 12.43
N GLU A 158 -8.17 13.13 12.26
CA GLU A 158 -6.76 12.92 12.61
C GLU A 158 -5.82 13.69 11.69
N ASN A 159 -4.57 13.83 12.11
CA ASN A 159 -3.53 14.41 11.25
C ASN A 159 -3.30 13.54 9.99
N ASN A 160 -2.81 14.17 8.92
CA ASN A 160 -2.64 13.51 7.63
C ASN A 160 -1.76 12.24 7.66
N ALA A 161 -0.72 12.21 8.50
CA ALA A 161 0.16 11.03 8.59
C ALA A 161 -0.60 9.84 9.22
N SER A 162 -1.35 10.09 10.29
CA SER A 162 -2.22 9.08 10.92
C SER A 162 -3.33 8.58 9.98
N GLN A 163 -3.92 9.49 9.20
CA GLN A 163 -4.85 9.10 8.12
C GLN A 163 -4.18 8.15 7.12
N VAL A 164 -2.99 8.49 6.62
CA VAL A 164 -2.25 7.65 5.66
C VAL A 164 -1.95 6.28 6.27
N ARG A 165 -1.44 6.21 7.50
CA ARG A 165 -1.16 4.94 8.17
C ARG A 165 -2.39 4.04 8.24
N PHE A 166 -3.52 4.58 8.69
CA PHE A 166 -4.76 3.83 8.84
C PHE A 166 -5.29 3.35 7.48
N LEU A 167 -5.41 4.26 6.51
CA LEU A 167 -5.94 3.96 5.19
C LEU A 167 -5.02 3.02 4.38
N ALA A 168 -3.70 3.13 4.51
CA ALA A 168 -2.76 2.19 3.90
C ALA A 168 -2.91 0.79 4.52
N SER A 169 -3.09 0.72 5.84
CA SER A 169 -3.28 -0.55 6.54
C SER A 169 -4.59 -1.23 6.18
N ALA A 170 -5.68 -0.47 6.05
CA ALA A 170 -6.97 -0.99 5.62
C ALA A 170 -6.94 -1.48 4.17
N TYR A 171 -6.20 -0.79 3.30
CA TYR A 171 -5.98 -1.22 1.92
C TYR A 171 -5.25 -2.57 1.87
N ASN A 172 -4.17 -2.71 2.65
CA ASN A 172 -3.34 -3.91 2.64
C ASN A 172 -3.97 -5.11 3.40
N TYR A 173 -4.67 -4.88 4.50
CA TYR A 173 -5.28 -5.93 5.32
C TYR A 173 -6.65 -6.38 4.79
N GLY A 174 -7.43 -5.43 4.29
CA GLY A 174 -8.85 -5.61 3.95
C GLY A 174 -9.74 -4.57 4.62
N PHE A 175 -10.35 -3.72 3.80
CA PHE A 175 -11.08 -2.53 4.23
C PHE A 175 -12.42 -2.79 4.92
N LEU A 176 -12.86 -4.05 4.93
CA LEU A 176 -14.02 -4.49 5.69
C LEU A 176 -13.73 -4.76 7.17
N ALA A 177 -12.45 -4.89 7.55
CA ALA A 177 -12.04 -5.18 8.92
C ALA A 177 -12.51 -4.11 9.93
N SER A 178 -12.47 -4.40 11.23
CA SER A 178 -12.73 -3.40 12.27
C SER A 178 -11.54 -2.44 12.43
N GLU A 179 -11.80 -1.25 12.97
CA GLU A 179 -10.77 -0.25 13.24
C GLU A 179 -9.61 -0.83 14.08
N THR A 180 -9.93 -1.55 15.15
CA THR A 180 -8.93 -2.22 16.01
C THR A 180 -8.04 -3.18 15.23
N LYS A 181 -8.61 -3.97 14.30
CA LYS A 181 -7.82 -4.89 13.46
C LYS A 181 -6.89 -4.13 12.52
N ILE A 182 -7.38 -3.06 11.91
CA ILE A 182 -6.59 -2.20 11.02
C ILE A 182 -5.45 -1.53 11.78
N LEU A 183 -5.73 -0.99 12.98
CA LEU A 183 -4.72 -0.35 13.83
C LEU A 183 -3.66 -1.34 14.30
N ASN A 184 -4.05 -2.57 14.63
CA ASN A 184 -3.09 -3.61 14.98
C ASN A 184 -2.23 -3.99 13.76
N TRP A 185 -2.84 -4.20 12.59
CA TRP A 185 -2.12 -4.49 11.35
C TRP A 185 -1.15 -3.38 10.94
N SER A 186 -1.49 -2.11 11.24
CA SER A 186 -0.62 -0.96 10.94
C SER A 186 0.75 -1.01 11.63
N LYS A 187 0.92 -1.89 12.62
CA LYS A 187 2.17 -2.07 13.38
C LYS A 187 2.93 -3.32 12.95
N GLU A 188 2.31 -4.20 12.18
CA GLU A 188 2.87 -5.49 11.81
C GLU A 188 3.96 -5.32 10.74
N LYS A 189 5.20 -5.68 11.10
CA LYS A 189 6.35 -5.67 10.19
C LYS A 189 6.33 -6.91 9.30
N ALA A 190 5.39 -6.94 8.36
CA ALA A 190 5.17 -8.02 7.42
C ALA A 190 5.54 -7.65 5.97
N PHE A 191 6.02 -6.44 5.70
CA PHE A 191 6.31 -5.97 4.34
C PHE A 191 7.82 -6.01 3.98
N PRO A 192 8.22 -6.56 2.83
CA PRO A 192 7.37 -6.97 1.71
C PRO A 192 6.85 -8.41 1.75
N SER A 193 7.52 -9.34 2.45
CA SER A 193 7.40 -10.78 2.16
C SER A 193 6.74 -11.64 3.25
N GLY A 194 5.90 -11.04 4.11
CA GLY A 194 5.28 -11.73 5.25
C GLY A 194 6.14 -11.72 6.51
N LYS A 195 5.76 -12.49 7.54
CA LYS A 195 6.44 -12.51 8.85
C LYS A 195 7.72 -13.37 8.80
N ASN A 196 8.76 -12.90 8.11
CA ASN A 196 10.08 -13.54 8.07
C ASN A 196 11.17 -12.63 8.68
N SER A 197 12.27 -13.20 9.14
CA SER A 197 13.34 -12.49 9.89
C SER A 197 14.05 -11.35 9.12
N SER A 198 13.92 -11.28 7.80
CA SER A 198 14.46 -10.20 6.96
C SER A 198 13.51 -9.01 6.80
N VAL A 199 12.27 -9.11 7.29
CA VAL A 199 11.22 -8.11 7.08
C VAL A 199 11.27 -7.04 8.17
N ARG A 200 11.36 -5.77 7.74
CA ARG A 200 11.73 -4.65 8.62
C ARG A 200 10.68 -3.55 8.74
N PHE A 201 9.69 -3.54 7.86
CA PHE A 201 8.72 -2.45 7.76
C PHE A 201 7.30 -2.97 7.85
N SER A 202 6.41 -2.19 8.47
CA SER A 202 4.99 -2.33 8.21
C SER A 202 4.63 -1.64 6.90
N TYR A 203 3.50 -2.03 6.31
CA TYR A 203 2.95 -1.36 5.14
C TYR A 203 2.71 0.14 5.41
N ALA A 204 2.20 0.44 6.60
CA ALA A 204 1.91 1.80 7.06
C ALA A 204 3.17 2.66 7.18
N ASP A 205 4.29 2.10 7.67
CA ASP A 205 5.54 2.85 7.82
C ASP A 205 6.09 3.31 6.46
N ILE A 206 5.96 2.48 5.42
CA ILE A 206 6.40 2.85 4.07
C ILE A 206 5.50 3.96 3.49
N ALA A 207 4.19 3.81 3.62
CA ALA A 207 3.23 4.79 3.15
C ALA A 207 3.42 6.16 3.84
N GLU A 208 3.59 6.16 5.16
CA GLU A 208 3.84 7.37 5.95
C GLU A 208 5.19 8.01 5.61
N ASP A 209 6.28 7.22 5.54
CA ASP A 209 7.61 7.73 5.21
C ASP A 209 7.61 8.43 3.84
N PHE A 210 6.99 7.80 2.84
CA PHE A 210 6.81 8.39 1.52
C PHE A 210 5.94 9.66 1.56
N TYR A 211 4.82 9.65 2.29
CA TYR A 211 3.95 10.82 2.44
C TYR A 211 4.68 12.01 3.07
N LEU A 212 5.49 11.78 4.11
CA LEU A 212 6.17 12.86 4.80
C LEU A 212 7.37 13.39 4.02
N LYS A 213 8.09 12.53 3.30
CA LYS A 213 9.38 12.90 2.69
C LYS A 213 9.30 13.23 1.21
N GLU A 214 8.45 12.55 0.44
CA GLU A 214 8.46 12.64 -1.03
C GLU A 214 7.29 13.44 -1.58
N ILE A 215 6.09 13.27 -1.01
CA ILE A 215 4.91 14.01 -1.46
C ILE A 215 5.12 15.54 -1.45
N PRO A 216 5.70 16.17 -0.41
CA PRO A 216 5.98 17.61 -0.43
C PRO A 216 6.91 18.02 -1.57
N LYS A 217 7.80 17.14 -2.04
CA LYS A 217 8.69 17.42 -3.18
C LYS A 217 7.96 17.28 -4.52
N ILE A 218 6.99 16.37 -4.60
CA ILE A 218 6.23 16.03 -5.83
C ILE A 218 5.08 17.02 -6.08
N PHE A 219 4.47 17.54 -5.03
CA PHE A 219 3.29 18.42 -5.07
C PHE A 219 3.58 19.89 -4.71
N ARG A 220 4.86 20.24 -4.51
CA ARG A 220 5.33 21.63 -4.53
C ARG A 220 5.05 22.28 -5.87
#